data_AF-A0A9D2T345-F1
#
_entry.id   AF-A0A9D2T345-F1
#
_cell.length_a   1.000
_cell.length_b   1.000
_cell.length_c   1.000
_cell.angle_alpha   90.00
_cell.angle_beta   90.00
_cell.angle_gamma   90.00
#
_symmetry.space_group_name_H-M   'P 1'
#
loop_
_entity.id
_entity.type
_entity.pdbx_description
1 polymer ?
#
loop_
_entity_poly.entity_id
_entity_poly.type
_entity_poly.pdbx_seq_one_letter_code
_entity_poly.pdbx_strand_id
1 'polypeptide(L)'
;MDTDRLLEKLRNLYMVTMAYEFHKSSYVKYMDSLRSKYADLLQETADVCDGTDDGAERIAACIPEYVCSELEKIGSKRKRDLRALDHKMNMVSYFVPLMGEIPSPQAKDLTKHMVEKWNERMPEYKIGHSTYESIKGGFRQGIFCYITTAVCRSMHKPDDCYELTTLRAYRDGSLSGTEEGRRIVEEYYNIAPTIVKRIDRQENADEIYRGIWNEYLRPCIRLIEKDEKEECKELYITMVRSLEKEYLYS
;
A
#
# COMPACT_ATOMS: atom_id res chain seq x y z
N MET A 1 -0.72 -9.27 32.53
CA MET A 1 -1.53 -8.99 31.34
C MET A 1 -1.21 -10.07 30.33
N ASP A 2 -2.22 -10.72 29.74
CA ASP A 2 -1.97 -11.83 28.81
C ASP A 2 -1.63 -11.25 27.44
N THR A 3 -0.34 -11.06 27.19
CA THR A 3 0.17 -10.53 25.93
C THR A 3 -0.31 -11.37 24.74
N ASP A 4 -0.47 -12.69 24.88
CA ASP A 4 -0.94 -13.55 23.78
C ASP A 4 -2.38 -13.24 23.36
N ARG A 5 -3.25 -12.96 24.34
CA ARG A 5 -4.61 -12.48 24.07
C ARG A 5 -4.61 -11.13 23.37
N LEU A 6 -3.71 -10.21 23.74
CA LEU A 6 -3.55 -8.94 23.05
C LEU A 6 -3.12 -9.14 21.58
N LEU A 7 -2.12 -10.00 21.33
CA LEU A 7 -1.64 -10.28 19.99
C LEU A 7 -2.74 -10.86 19.09
N GLU A 8 -3.61 -11.71 19.64
CA GLU A 8 -4.78 -12.22 18.91
C GLU A 8 -5.77 -11.11 18.53
N LYS A 9 -6.08 -10.19 19.46
CA LYS A 9 -6.93 -9.02 19.16
C LYS A 9 -6.30 -8.13 18.08
N LEU A 10 -4.98 -7.93 18.11
CA LEU A 10 -4.26 -7.16 17.10
C LEU A 10 -4.32 -7.81 15.71
N ARG A 11 -4.21 -9.14 15.62
CA ARG A 11 -4.43 -9.86 14.35
C ARG A 11 -5.85 -9.68 13.84
N ASN A 12 -6.85 -9.74 14.71
CA ASN A 12 -8.24 -9.48 14.32
C ASN A 12 -8.44 -8.05 13.82
N LEU A 13 -7.86 -7.04 14.49
CA LEU A 13 -7.87 -5.66 14.04
C LEU A 13 -7.19 -5.51 12.66
N TYR A 14 -6.03 -6.15 12.46
CA TYR A 14 -5.33 -6.14 11.16
C TYR A 14 -6.21 -6.68 10.03
N MET A 15 -6.96 -7.75 10.27
CA MET A 15 -7.89 -8.30 9.29
C MET A 15 -9.08 -7.38 9.00
N VAL A 16 -9.54 -6.62 9.99
CA VAL A 16 -10.57 -5.58 9.79
C VAL A 16 -10.06 -4.47 8.88
N THR A 17 -8.81 -4.03 9.04
CA THR A 17 -8.25 -2.98 8.17
C THR A 17 -7.99 -3.49 6.74
N MET A 18 -7.66 -4.78 6.56
CA MET A 18 -7.51 -5.41 5.23
C MET A 18 -8.78 -5.37 4.37
N ALA A 19 -9.95 -5.42 5.00
CA ALA A 19 -11.23 -5.45 4.28
C ALA A 19 -11.52 -4.14 3.53
N TYR A 20 -10.97 -3.02 4.01
CA TYR A 20 -11.30 -1.69 3.52
C TYR A 20 -10.71 -1.37 2.13
N GLU A 21 -11.39 -0.53 1.37
CA GLU A 21 -10.93 0.00 0.07
C GLU A 21 -10.44 1.44 0.27
N PHE A 22 -9.17 1.71 -0.04
CA PHE A 22 -8.59 3.01 0.23
C PHE A 22 -9.22 4.10 -0.64
N HIS A 23 -9.81 5.09 0.03
CA HIS A 23 -10.24 6.34 -0.59
C HIS A 23 -9.86 7.49 0.32
N LYS A 24 -9.13 8.48 -0.18
CA LYS A 24 -8.66 9.62 0.63
C LYS A 24 -9.80 10.39 1.29
N SER A 25 -10.91 10.59 0.57
CA SER A 25 -12.09 11.31 1.07
C SER A 25 -12.74 10.66 2.30
N SER A 26 -12.62 9.34 2.44
CA SER A 26 -13.14 8.58 3.58
C SER A 26 -12.07 8.06 4.54
N TYR A 27 -10.78 8.22 4.20
CA TYR A 27 -9.65 7.75 5.01
C TYR A 27 -9.69 8.29 6.44
N VAL A 28 -9.86 9.61 6.60
CA VAL A 28 -9.94 10.26 7.93
C VAL A 28 -11.10 9.68 8.73
N LYS A 29 -12.31 9.65 8.14
CA LYS A 29 -13.51 9.11 8.78
C LYS A 29 -13.34 7.65 9.21
N TYR A 30 -12.68 6.85 8.39
CA TYR A 30 -12.41 5.44 8.70
C TYR A 30 -11.38 5.29 9.82
N MET A 31 -10.28 6.04 9.79
CA MET A 31 -9.29 6.07 10.87
C MET A 31 -9.90 6.53 12.19
N ASP A 32 -10.73 7.56 12.17
CA ASP A 32 -11.46 8.04 13.35
C ASP A 32 -12.39 6.94 13.91
N SER A 33 -13.08 6.22 13.02
CA SER A 33 -13.93 5.08 13.40
C SER A 33 -13.12 3.94 14.01
N LEU A 34 -11.94 3.62 13.47
CA LEU A 34 -11.04 2.61 14.03
C LEU A 34 -10.55 3.03 15.42
N ARG A 35 -10.07 4.26 15.57
CA ARG A 35 -9.59 4.77 16.87
C ARG A 35 -10.69 4.75 17.92
N SER A 36 -11.91 5.15 17.56
CA SER A 36 -13.04 5.15 18.48
C SER A 36 -13.49 3.73 18.83
N LYS A 37 -13.65 2.85 17.83
CA LYS A 37 -14.15 1.48 18.04
C LYS A 37 -13.17 0.59 18.79
N TYR A 38 -11.87 0.82 18.62
CA TYR A 38 -10.81 -0.01 19.20
C TYR A 38 -10.00 0.74 20.27
N ALA A 39 -10.55 1.81 20.87
CA ALA A 39 -9.85 2.65 21.84
C ALA A 39 -9.23 1.84 22.99
N ASP A 40 -9.99 0.90 23.58
CA ASP A 40 -9.51 0.04 24.68
C ASP A 40 -8.35 -0.86 24.24
N LEU A 41 -8.41 -1.39 23.01
CA LEU A 41 -7.33 -2.22 22.45
C LEU A 41 -6.08 -1.38 22.16
N LEU A 42 -6.24 -0.16 21.66
CA LEU A 42 -5.12 0.76 21.43
C LEU A 42 -4.47 1.19 22.75
N GLN A 43 -5.26 1.41 23.80
CA GLN A 43 -4.76 1.67 25.14
C GLN A 43 -4.04 0.46 25.72
N GLU A 44 -4.62 -0.75 25.63
CA GLU A 44 -3.96 -1.99 26.07
C GLU A 44 -2.63 -2.23 25.34
N THR A 45 -2.57 -1.88 24.06
CA THR A 45 -1.34 -1.94 23.26
C THR A 45 -0.29 -0.93 23.75
N ALA A 46 -0.70 0.30 24.04
CA ALA A 46 0.17 1.34 24.62
C ALA A 46 0.73 0.88 25.98
N ASP A 47 -0.11 0.34 26.85
CA ASP A 47 0.30 -0.12 28.18
C ASP A 47 1.34 -1.26 28.12
N VAL A 48 1.21 -2.20 27.17
CA VAL A 48 2.22 -3.26 26.95
C VAL A 48 3.50 -2.69 26.36
N CYS A 49 3.38 -1.80 25.38
CA CYS A 49 4.52 -1.17 24.72
C CYS A 49 5.37 -0.41 25.74
N ASP A 50 4.74 0.40 26.60
CA ASP A 50 5.41 1.23 27.59
C ASP A 50 5.95 0.43 28.79
N GLY A 51 5.44 -0.79 28.99
CA GLY A 51 5.76 -1.62 30.15
C GLY A 51 7.09 -2.37 30.07
N THR A 52 7.32 -3.11 28.98
CA THR A 52 8.50 -3.99 28.84
C THR A 52 8.98 -4.07 27.40
N ASP A 53 10.30 -4.14 27.19
CA ASP A 53 10.91 -4.32 25.87
C ASP A 53 10.41 -5.60 25.17
N ASP A 54 10.22 -6.71 25.91
CA ASP A 54 9.64 -7.96 25.38
C ASP A 54 8.21 -7.76 24.85
N GLY A 55 7.41 -6.95 25.55
CA GLY A 55 6.07 -6.60 25.11
C GLY A 55 6.06 -5.84 23.79
N ALA A 56 6.90 -4.81 23.68
CA ALA A 56 7.04 -4.02 22.45
C ALA A 56 7.55 -4.87 21.28
N GLU A 57 8.55 -5.72 21.52
CA GLU A 57 9.10 -6.68 20.54
C GLU A 57 8.01 -7.62 20.00
N ARG A 58 7.22 -8.21 20.91
CA ARG A 58 6.13 -9.12 20.55
C ARG A 58 5.03 -8.44 19.75
N ILE A 59 4.66 -7.21 20.11
CA ILE A 59 3.70 -6.41 19.35
C ILE A 59 4.26 -6.13 17.95
N ALA A 60 5.54 -5.74 17.86
CA ALA A 60 6.18 -5.41 16.60
C ALA A 60 6.25 -6.59 15.62
N ALA A 61 6.56 -7.79 16.13
CA ALA A 61 6.67 -9.00 15.34
C ALA A 61 5.32 -9.65 14.95
N CYS A 62 4.25 -9.38 15.72
CA CYS A 62 2.96 -10.05 15.61
C CYS A 62 2.38 -10.11 14.18
N ILE A 63 2.27 -8.97 13.51
CA ILE A 63 1.70 -8.91 12.16
C ILE A 63 2.69 -9.40 11.08
N PRO A 64 3.97 -8.99 11.08
CA PRO A 64 4.97 -9.56 10.17
C PRO A 64 5.02 -11.09 10.17
N GLU A 65 5.01 -11.73 11.35
CA GLU A 65 5.02 -13.19 11.48
C GLU A 65 3.74 -13.82 10.94
N TYR A 66 2.58 -13.25 11.31
CA TYR A 66 1.28 -13.69 10.82
C TYR A 66 1.19 -13.65 9.29
N VAL A 67 1.54 -12.51 8.68
CA VAL A 67 1.47 -12.32 7.23
C VAL A 67 2.42 -13.26 6.51
N CYS A 68 3.64 -13.44 7.01
CA CYS A 68 4.59 -14.36 6.40
C CYS A 68 4.06 -15.79 6.40
N SER A 69 3.51 -16.26 7.53
CA SER A 69 2.87 -17.57 7.64
C SER A 69 1.69 -17.74 6.65
N GLU A 70 0.87 -16.70 6.46
CA GLU A 70 -0.24 -16.73 5.49
C GLU A 70 0.26 -16.81 4.04
N LEU A 71 1.32 -16.08 3.69
CA LEU A 71 1.88 -16.09 2.33
C LEU A 71 2.57 -17.42 1.99
N GLU A 72 3.24 -18.05 2.96
CA GLU A 72 3.88 -19.36 2.80
C GLU A 72 2.87 -20.47 2.44
N LYS A 73 1.61 -20.33 2.86
CA LYS A 73 0.51 -21.27 2.51
C LYS A 73 0.08 -21.18 1.05
N ILE A 74 0.44 -20.12 0.33
CA ILE A 74 0.03 -19.92 -1.07
C ILE A 74 1.06 -20.55 -2.00
N GLY A 75 0.69 -21.67 -2.63
CA GLY A 75 1.57 -22.38 -3.56
C GLY A 75 1.85 -21.65 -4.88
N SER A 76 0.87 -20.90 -5.41
CA SER A 76 1.05 -20.14 -6.65
C SER A 76 1.80 -18.84 -6.38
N LYS A 77 2.99 -18.69 -7.00
CA LYS A 77 3.81 -17.46 -6.90
C LYS A 77 3.01 -16.21 -7.22
N ARG A 78 2.25 -16.23 -8.32
CA ARG A 78 1.43 -15.07 -8.72
C ARG A 78 0.36 -14.73 -7.69
N LYS A 79 -0.38 -15.71 -7.17
CA LYS A 79 -1.39 -15.46 -6.11
C LYS A 79 -0.72 -14.94 -4.83
N ARG A 80 0.47 -15.42 -4.51
CA ARG A 80 1.27 -14.95 -3.38
C ARG A 80 1.68 -13.49 -3.56
N ASP A 81 2.16 -13.11 -4.74
CA ASP A 81 2.59 -11.74 -5.04
C ASP A 81 1.44 -10.74 -4.98
N LEU A 82 0.25 -11.12 -5.45
CA LEU A 82 -0.98 -10.33 -5.32
C LEU A 82 -1.40 -10.19 -3.85
N ARG A 83 -1.44 -11.31 -3.12
CA ARG A 83 -1.78 -11.29 -1.68
C ARG A 83 -0.78 -10.48 -0.87
N ALA A 84 0.50 -10.57 -1.18
CA ALA A 84 1.56 -9.80 -0.56
C ALA A 84 1.36 -8.30 -0.84
N LEU A 85 0.93 -7.93 -2.06
CA LEU A 85 0.59 -6.54 -2.38
C LEU A 85 -0.52 -6.01 -1.46
N ASP A 86 -1.63 -6.73 -1.31
CA ASP A 86 -2.72 -6.33 -0.41
C ASP A 86 -2.22 -6.07 1.01
N HIS A 87 -1.40 -7.01 1.52
CA HIS A 87 -0.84 -6.93 2.86
C HIS A 87 0.12 -5.73 3.01
N LYS A 88 0.98 -5.48 2.02
CA LYS A 88 1.84 -4.29 1.98
C LYS A 88 0.98 -3.03 2.07
N MET A 89 -0.09 -2.95 1.28
CA MET A 89 -0.93 -1.77 1.20
C MET A 89 -1.71 -1.54 2.47
N ASN A 90 -2.29 -2.57 3.08
CA ASN A 90 -2.93 -2.42 4.37
C ASN A 90 -1.94 -1.99 5.47
N MET A 91 -0.75 -2.58 5.48
CA MET A 91 0.27 -2.28 6.49
C MET A 91 0.67 -0.80 6.45
N VAL A 92 0.99 -0.27 5.25
CA VAL A 92 1.42 1.13 5.10
C VAL A 92 0.27 2.14 5.12
N SER A 93 -0.94 1.74 4.75
CA SER A 93 -2.05 2.70 4.63
C SER A 93 -2.86 2.81 5.91
N TYR A 94 -3.00 1.71 6.66
CA TYR A 94 -3.90 1.65 7.82
C TYR A 94 -3.20 1.20 9.08
N PHE A 95 -2.58 0.03 9.06
CA PHE A 95 -2.19 -0.60 10.31
C PHE A 95 -1.02 0.11 11.00
N VAL A 96 0.07 0.39 10.28
CA VAL A 96 1.20 1.16 10.81
C VAL A 96 0.76 2.59 11.19
N PRO A 97 0.02 3.33 10.35
CA PRO A 97 -0.56 4.61 10.75
C PRO A 97 -1.42 4.54 12.02
N LEU A 98 -2.26 3.52 12.19
CA LEU A 98 -3.12 3.35 13.36
C LEU A 98 -2.30 3.06 14.62
N MET A 99 -1.30 2.18 14.53
CA MET A 99 -0.38 1.90 15.64
C MET A 99 0.46 3.12 16.00
N GLY A 100 0.72 4.03 15.05
CA GLY A 100 1.39 5.31 15.32
C GLY A 100 0.54 6.30 16.13
N GLU A 101 -0.77 6.07 16.23
CA GLU A 101 -1.72 6.93 16.94
C GLU A 101 -2.16 6.33 18.30
N ILE A 102 -1.51 5.26 18.77
CA ILE A 102 -1.76 4.75 20.13
C ILE A 102 -1.34 5.79 21.17
N PRO A 103 -1.98 5.82 22.35
CA PRO A 103 -1.67 6.80 23.40
C PRO A 103 -0.39 6.43 24.18
N SER A 104 0.73 6.23 23.49
CA SER A 104 2.04 5.92 24.06
C SER A 104 3.13 6.84 23.48
N PRO A 105 4.10 7.29 24.30
CA PRO A 105 5.27 8.02 23.82
C PRO A 105 6.18 7.17 22.90
N GLN A 106 6.08 5.84 22.97
CA GLN A 106 6.88 4.90 22.18
C GLN A 106 6.24 4.53 20.84
N ALA A 107 5.02 4.98 20.53
CA ALA A 107 4.28 4.64 19.31
C ALA A 107 5.11 4.79 18.02
N LYS A 108 5.94 5.83 17.95
CA LYS A 108 6.81 6.09 16.80
C LYS A 108 7.92 5.05 16.65
N ASP A 109 8.51 4.60 17.75
CA ASP A 109 9.59 3.61 17.69
C ASP A 109 9.02 2.20 17.49
N LEU A 110 7.87 1.90 18.11
CA LEU A 110 7.11 0.68 17.84
C LEU A 110 6.82 0.52 16.33
N THR A 111 6.27 1.55 15.70
CA THR A 111 5.92 1.48 14.26
C THR A 111 7.13 1.36 13.34
N LYS A 112 8.28 1.96 13.68
CA LYS A 112 9.53 1.71 12.94
C LYS A 112 9.94 0.25 13.08
N HIS A 113 9.89 -0.28 14.30
CA HIS A 113 10.30 -1.64 14.58
C HIS A 113 9.40 -2.68 13.89
N MET A 114 8.09 -2.43 13.82
CA MET A 114 7.16 -3.22 13.00
C MET A 114 7.58 -3.30 11.52
N VAL A 115 8.04 -2.17 10.96
CA VAL A 115 8.51 -2.08 9.56
C VAL A 115 9.84 -2.80 9.37
N GLU A 116 10.75 -2.71 10.33
CA GLU A 116 12.00 -3.47 10.35
C GLU A 116 11.72 -4.97 10.33
N LYS A 117 10.89 -5.47 11.26
CA LYS A 117 10.48 -6.88 11.33
C LYS A 117 9.79 -7.36 10.07
N TRP A 118 8.94 -6.54 9.47
CA TRP A 118 8.36 -6.83 8.17
C TRP A 118 9.42 -7.06 7.10
N ASN A 119 10.37 -6.12 6.98
CA ASN A 119 11.39 -6.14 5.94
C ASN A 119 12.43 -7.25 6.14
N GLU A 120 12.67 -7.66 7.39
CA GLU A 120 13.48 -8.84 7.73
C GLU A 120 12.76 -10.14 7.35
N ARG A 121 11.48 -10.28 7.73
CA ARG A 121 10.73 -11.53 7.50
C ARG A 121 10.31 -11.71 6.04
N MET A 122 10.11 -10.61 5.31
CA MET A 122 9.62 -10.59 3.92
C MET A 122 10.47 -9.67 3.02
N PRO A 123 11.74 -10.04 2.73
CA PRO A 123 12.68 -9.19 2.01
C PRO A 123 12.29 -8.93 0.55
N GLU A 124 11.47 -9.78 -0.07
CA GLU A 124 10.93 -9.58 -1.43
C GLU A 124 9.74 -8.59 -1.44
N TYR A 125 9.12 -8.34 -0.28
CA TYR A 125 7.88 -7.57 -0.15
C TYR A 125 8.04 -6.35 0.76
N LYS A 126 9.21 -5.71 0.70
CA LYS A 126 9.55 -4.58 1.58
C LYS A 126 8.54 -3.44 1.56
N ILE A 127 8.35 -2.83 2.72
CA ILE A 127 7.52 -1.64 2.94
C ILE A 127 8.36 -0.49 3.50
N GLY A 128 7.91 0.73 3.23
CA GLY A 128 8.41 1.92 3.90
C GLY A 128 7.58 2.24 5.14
N HIS A 129 8.15 3.02 6.06
CA HIS A 129 7.40 3.57 7.19
C HIS A 129 6.47 4.71 6.74
N SER A 130 5.27 4.73 7.29
CA SER A 130 4.23 5.72 7.02
C SER A 130 3.59 6.18 8.32
N THR A 131 3.06 7.40 8.31
CA THR A 131 2.31 7.98 9.43
C THR A 131 0.91 8.38 9.01
N TYR A 132 -0.01 8.49 9.97
CA TYR A 132 -1.36 8.99 9.71
C TYR A 132 -1.36 10.31 8.94
N GLU A 133 -0.55 11.29 9.36
CA GLU A 133 -0.43 12.58 8.66
C GLU A 133 0.13 12.44 7.23
N SER A 134 1.08 11.52 7.00
CA SER A 134 1.59 11.27 5.64
C SER A 134 0.55 10.65 4.71
N ILE A 135 -0.35 9.81 5.21
CA ILE A 135 -1.41 9.18 4.40
C ILE A 135 -2.59 10.13 4.22
N LYS A 136 -2.97 10.86 5.28
CA LYS A 136 -3.99 11.91 5.26
C LYS A 136 -3.64 13.02 4.27
N GLY A 137 -2.36 13.41 4.22
CA GLY A 137 -1.84 14.38 3.26
C GLY A 137 -1.78 13.88 1.81
N GLY A 138 -2.13 12.62 1.54
CA GLY A 138 -1.87 11.94 0.27
C GLY A 138 -0.49 11.30 0.27
N PHE A 139 -0.38 10.06 -0.23
CA PHE A 139 0.89 9.32 -0.26
C PHE A 139 2.01 10.19 -0.85
N ARG A 140 3.11 10.35 -0.12
CA ARG A 140 4.28 11.08 -0.60
C ARG A 140 4.74 10.53 -1.95
N GLN A 141 5.05 11.44 -2.87
CA GLN A 141 5.70 11.16 -4.14
C GLN A 141 6.98 10.36 -3.89
N GLY A 142 7.05 9.14 -4.42
CA GLY A 142 8.31 8.37 -4.47
C GLY A 142 8.20 6.86 -4.32
N ILE A 143 7.13 6.27 -3.76
CA ILE A 143 7.23 4.85 -3.32
C ILE A 143 6.36 3.85 -4.10
N PHE A 144 5.20 4.21 -4.68
CA PHE A 144 4.32 3.19 -5.28
C PHE A 144 3.63 3.61 -6.59
N CYS A 145 4.00 2.98 -7.72
CA CYS A 145 3.15 2.97 -8.93
C CYS A 145 2.23 1.75 -8.86
N TYR A 146 1.12 1.84 -8.13
CA TYR A 146 0.23 0.70 -7.84
C TYR A 146 -0.21 -0.05 -9.11
N ILE A 147 -0.77 0.68 -10.09
CA ILE A 147 -1.26 0.08 -11.35
C ILE A 147 -0.10 -0.51 -12.15
N THR A 148 1.00 0.23 -12.32
CA THR A 148 2.17 -0.25 -13.07
C THR A 148 2.82 -1.47 -12.41
N THR A 149 2.85 -1.51 -11.08
CA THR A 149 3.37 -2.64 -10.31
C THR A 149 2.48 -3.87 -10.51
N ALA A 150 1.15 -3.71 -10.42
CA ALA A 150 0.21 -4.79 -10.68
C ALA A 150 0.32 -5.33 -12.12
N VAL A 151 0.45 -4.45 -13.12
CA VAL A 151 0.65 -4.83 -14.52
C VAL A 151 1.98 -5.55 -14.75
N CYS A 152 3.09 -5.03 -14.22
CA CYS A 152 4.39 -5.69 -14.39
C CYS A 152 4.40 -7.08 -13.72
N ARG A 153 3.76 -7.22 -12.56
CA ARG A 153 3.64 -8.49 -11.85
C ARG A 153 2.74 -9.49 -12.57
N SER A 154 1.63 -9.06 -13.17
CA SER A 154 0.78 -9.96 -13.98
C SER A 154 1.53 -10.51 -15.21
N MET A 155 2.49 -9.74 -15.71
CA MET A 155 3.43 -10.16 -16.75
C MET A 155 4.66 -10.93 -16.25
N HIS A 156 4.71 -11.29 -14.96
CA HIS A 156 5.82 -12.01 -14.31
C HIS A 156 7.17 -11.28 -14.37
N LYS A 157 7.17 -9.94 -14.45
CA LYS A 157 8.37 -9.11 -14.39
C LYS A 157 8.75 -8.82 -12.93
N PRO A 158 10.05 -8.68 -12.61
CA PRO A 158 10.49 -8.31 -11.27
C PRO A 158 10.17 -6.85 -10.94
N ASP A 159 10.14 -6.51 -9.65
CA ASP A 159 9.78 -5.17 -9.12
C ASP A 159 10.82 -4.06 -9.43
N ASP A 160 11.97 -4.43 -9.99
CA ASP A 160 13.05 -3.57 -10.48
C ASP A 160 13.21 -3.64 -12.01
N CYS A 161 12.22 -4.19 -12.73
CA CYS A 161 12.29 -4.28 -14.18
C CYS A 161 12.46 -2.88 -14.81
N TYR A 162 13.06 -2.87 -16.00
CA TYR A 162 13.30 -1.64 -16.77
C TYR A 162 12.03 -0.80 -16.88
N GLU A 163 10.90 -1.42 -17.19
CA GLU A 163 9.67 -0.71 -17.49
C GLU A 163 9.07 -0.03 -16.25
N LEU A 164 9.09 -0.72 -15.11
CA LEU A 164 8.64 -0.17 -13.84
C LEU A 164 9.57 0.93 -13.34
N THR A 165 10.88 0.76 -13.53
CA THR A 165 11.89 1.77 -13.15
C THR A 165 11.78 3.03 -14.01
N THR A 166 11.60 2.89 -15.33
CA THR A 166 11.41 4.00 -16.27
C THR A 166 10.16 4.80 -15.94
N LEU A 167 9.04 4.14 -15.70
CA LEU A 167 7.78 4.81 -15.35
C LEU A 167 7.82 5.48 -13.97
N ARG A 168 8.52 4.86 -12.98
CA ARG A 168 8.76 5.49 -11.67
C ARG A 168 9.62 6.75 -11.81
N ALA A 169 10.73 6.68 -12.55
CA ALA A 169 11.62 7.81 -12.78
C ALA A 169 10.91 8.97 -13.51
N TYR A 170 10.09 8.67 -14.51
CA TYR A 170 9.31 9.67 -15.22
C TYR A 170 8.30 10.38 -14.30
N ARG A 171 7.58 9.63 -13.46
CA ARG A 171 6.65 10.19 -12.47
C ARG A 171 7.36 11.10 -11.47
N ASP A 172 8.45 10.60 -10.90
CA ASP A 172 9.18 11.28 -9.82
C ASP A 172 9.90 12.53 -10.34
N GLY A 173 10.39 12.52 -11.58
CA GLY A 173 11.05 13.66 -12.21
C GLY A 173 10.12 14.67 -12.88
N SER A 174 9.28 14.21 -13.82
CA SER A 174 8.59 15.10 -14.78
C SER A 174 7.19 15.52 -14.31
N LEU A 175 6.37 14.58 -13.79
CA LEU A 175 5.02 14.93 -13.32
C LEU A 175 5.04 15.78 -12.05
N SER A 176 6.04 15.62 -11.20
CA SER A 176 6.11 16.28 -9.88
C SER A 176 6.59 17.74 -9.95
N GLY A 177 7.13 18.17 -11.08
CA GLY A 177 7.68 19.52 -11.28
C GLY A 177 6.64 20.64 -11.41
N THR A 178 5.35 20.31 -11.54
CA THR A 178 4.26 21.29 -11.69
C THR A 178 3.19 21.11 -10.60
N GLU A 179 2.50 22.18 -10.22
CA GLU A 179 1.39 22.12 -9.24
C GLU A 179 0.25 21.22 -9.76
N GLU A 180 -0.04 21.29 -11.06
CA GLU A 180 -1.04 20.44 -11.71
C GLU A 180 -0.64 18.97 -11.71
N GLY A 181 0.61 18.66 -12.09
CA GLY A 181 1.12 17.30 -12.09
C GLY A 181 1.21 16.71 -10.67
N ARG A 182 1.48 17.54 -9.65
CA ARG A 182 1.38 17.11 -8.24
C ARG A 182 -0.04 16.68 -7.86
N ARG A 183 -1.07 17.42 -8.26
CA ARG A 183 -2.48 17.06 -8.01
C ARG A 183 -2.88 15.76 -8.71
N ILE A 184 -2.45 15.57 -9.96
CA ILE A 184 -2.70 14.34 -10.72
C ILE A 184 -2.03 13.14 -10.07
N VAL A 185 -0.77 13.27 -9.64
CA VAL A 185 -0.07 12.21 -8.91
C VAL A 185 -0.83 11.90 -7.62
N GLU A 186 -1.22 12.92 -6.87
CA GLU A 186 -1.98 12.74 -5.63
C GLU A 186 -3.32 12.02 -5.86
N GLU A 187 -4.07 12.42 -6.88
CA GLU A 187 -5.32 11.76 -7.29
C GLU A 187 -5.09 10.30 -7.67
N TYR A 188 -4.08 10.02 -8.49
CA TYR A 188 -3.64 8.66 -8.83
C TYR A 188 -3.38 7.82 -7.58
N TYR A 189 -2.62 8.34 -6.62
CA TYR A 189 -2.31 7.63 -5.38
C TYR A 189 -3.55 7.37 -4.51
N ASN A 190 -4.61 8.18 -4.66
CA ASN A 190 -5.85 8.02 -3.92
C ASN A 190 -6.74 6.89 -4.47
N ILE A 191 -6.69 6.65 -5.78
CA ILE A 191 -7.61 5.74 -6.46
C ILE A 191 -6.96 4.42 -6.89
N ALA A 192 -5.66 4.45 -7.19
CA ALA A 192 -4.95 3.33 -7.76
C ALA A 192 -4.94 2.04 -6.91
N PRO A 193 -4.84 2.08 -5.56
CA PRO A 193 -4.94 0.86 -4.75
C PRO A 193 -6.30 0.18 -4.88
N THR A 194 -7.38 0.96 -4.91
CA THR A 194 -8.74 0.43 -5.02
C THR A 194 -9.04 -0.11 -6.41
N ILE A 195 -8.55 0.58 -7.46
CA ILE A 195 -8.63 0.08 -8.84
C ILE A 195 -7.95 -1.30 -8.94
N VAL A 196 -6.70 -1.43 -8.46
CA VAL A 196 -5.97 -2.71 -8.46
C VAL A 196 -6.74 -3.79 -7.72
N LYS A 197 -7.24 -3.49 -6.51
CA LYS A 197 -8.03 -4.44 -5.71
C LYS A 197 -9.31 -4.90 -6.41
N ARG A 198 -9.96 -4.02 -7.19
CA ARG A 198 -11.16 -4.37 -7.97
C ARG A 198 -10.81 -5.20 -9.21
N ILE A 199 -9.73 -4.87 -9.93
CA ILE A 199 -9.24 -5.68 -11.06
C ILE A 199 -8.83 -7.07 -10.58
N ASP A 200 -8.09 -7.19 -9.49
CA ASP A 200 -7.59 -8.46 -8.95
C ASP A 200 -8.69 -9.43 -8.52
N ARG A 201 -9.91 -8.92 -8.25
CA ARG A 201 -11.09 -9.75 -7.93
C ARG A 201 -11.80 -10.29 -9.16
N GLN A 202 -11.49 -9.81 -10.36
CA GLN A 202 -12.11 -10.29 -11.59
C GLN A 202 -11.44 -11.57 -12.10
N GLU A 203 -12.23 -12.49 -12.65
CA GLU A 203 -11.70 -13.74 -13.21
C GLU A 203 -10.74 -13.50 -14.39
N ASN A 204 -10.95 -12.41 -15.13
CA ASN A 204 -10.15 -11.99 -16.29
C ASN A 204 -9.09 -10.93 -15.97
N ALA A 205 -8.63 -10.82 -14.70
CA ALA A 205 -7.64 -9.82 -14.27
C ALA A 205 -6.39 -9.75 -15.18
N ASP A 206 -5.89 -10.88 -15.69
CA ASP A 206 -4.74 -10.89 -16.61
C ASP A 206 -4.99 -10.22 -17.95
N GLU A 207 -6.20 -10.35 -18.47
CA GLU A 207 -6.59 -9.75 -19.73
C GLU A 207 -6.72 -8.25 -19.55
N ILE A 208 -7.31 -7.82 -18.42
CA ILE A 208 -7.39 -6.42 -18.04
C ILE A 208 -6.00 -5.80 -17.92
N TYR A 209 -5.09 -6.42 -17.16
CA TYR A 209 -3.73 -5.91 -17.02
C TYR A 209 -2.95 -5.91 -18.35
N ARG A 210 -3.15 -6.90 -19.22
CA ARG A 210 -2.58 -6.88 -20.58
C ARG A 210 -3.17 -5.76 -21.44
N GLY A 211 -4.45 -5.44 -21.27
CA GLY A 211 -5.08 -4.26 -21.87
C GLY A 211 -4.38 -2.98 -21.44
N ILE A 212 -4.27 -2.77 -20.11
CA ILE A 212 -3.61 -1.60 -19.52
C ILE A 212 -2.16 -1.46 -20.01
N TRP A 213 -1.44 -2.59 -20.09
CA TRP A 213 -0.07 -2.61 -20.63
C TRP A 213 -0.01 -2.11 -22.06
N ASN A 214 -0.81 -2.69 -22.95
CA ASN A 214 -0.74 -2.45 -24.39
C ASN A 214 -1.26 -1.06 -24.77
N GLU A 215 -2.30 -0.60 -24.11
CA GLU A 215 -3.00 0.65 -24.42
C GLU A 215 -2.29 1.86 -23.81
N TYR A 216 -1.72 1.72 -22.61
CA TYR A 216 -1.20 2.87 -21.86
C TYR A 216 0.28 2.75 -21.51
N LEU A 217 0.69 1.73 -20.74
CA LEU A 217 2.03 1.72 -20.14
C LEU A 217 3.16 1.55 -21.17
N ARG A 218 2.99 0.64 -22.14
CA ARG A 218 3.98 0.41 -23.20
C ARG A 218 4.12 1.62 -24.14
N PRO A 219 3.04 2.29 -24.57
CA PRO A 219 3.18 3.57 -25.28
C PRO A 219 3.81 4.67 -24.42
N CYS A 220 3.46 4.81 -23.13
CA CYS A 220 4.12 5.77 -22.22
C CYS A 220 5.64 5.57 -22.18
N ILE A 221 6.12 4.33 -22.06
CA ILE A 221 7.56 4.04 -22.06
C ILE A 221 8.23 4.51 -23.36
N ARG A 222 7.60 4.26 -24.51
CA ARG A 222 8.13 4.72 -25.81
C ARG A 222 8.16 6.24 -25.94
N LEU A 223 7.21 6.94 -25.33
CA LEU A 223 7.19 8.41 -25.30
C LEU A 223 8.33 8.93 -24.40
N ILE A 224 8.53 8.31 -23.24
CA ILE A 224 9.65 8.63 -22.33
C ILE A 224 11.00 8.41 -23.02
N GLU A 225 11.17 7.30 -23.73
CA GLU A 225 12.40 6.99 -24.50
C GLU A 225 12.70 8.02 -25.60
N LYS A 226 11.68 8.73 -26.08
CA LYS A 226 11.80 9.80 -27.09
C LYS A 226 11.89 11.21 -26.49
N ASP A 227 11.89 11.34 -25.16
CA ASP A 227 11.79 12.60 -24.44
C ASP A 227 10.49 13.40 -24.72
N GLU A 228 9.44 12.71 -25.20
CA GLU A 228 8.09 13.23 -25.44
C GLU A 228 7.29 13.25 -24.12
N LYS A 229 7.74 14.10 -23.18
CA LYS A 229 7.22 14.14 -21.80
C LYS A 229 5.76 14.57 -21.72
N GLU A 230 5.35 15.62 -22.42
CA GLU A 230 3.96 16.08 -22.33
C GLU A 230 2.96 15.07 -22.90
N GLU A 231 3.26 14.42 -24.03
CA GLU A 231 2.41 13.34 -24.54
C GLU A 231 2.32 12.16 -23.58
N CYS A 232 3.43 11.80 -22.92
CA CYS A 232 3.43 10.76 -21.90
C CYS A 232 2.57 11.15 -20.68
N LYS A 233 2.59 12.43 -20.27
CA LYS A 233 1.75 12.94 -19.19
C LYS A 233 0.27 12.80 -19.53
N GLU A 234 -0.14 13.26 -20.72
CA GLU A 234 -1.53 13.17 -21.16
C GLU A 234 -2.02 11.72 -21.25
N LEU A 235 -1.20 10.82 -21.78
CA LEU A 235 -1.55 9.41 -21.85
C LEU A 235 -1.66 8.77 -20.47
N TYR A 236 -0.76 9.13 -19.54
CA TYR A 236 -0.83 8.65 -18.16
C TYR A 236 -2.10 9.16 -17.45
N ILE A 237 -2.46 10.44 -17.60
CA ILE A 237 -3.70 10.99 -17.06
C ILE A 237 -4.92 10.26 -17.63
N THR A 238 -4.92 10.02 -18.94
CA THR A 238 -6.00 9.31 -19.64
C THR A 238 -6.20 7.91 -19.06
N MET A 239 -5.11 7.16 -18.87
CA MET A 239 -5.16 5.84 -18.22
C MET A 239 -5.84 5.92 -16.85
N VAL A 240 -5.40 6.85 -16.01
CA VAL A 240 -5.90 6.97 -14.64
C VAL A 240 -7.38 7.30 -14.61
N ARG A 241 -7.84 8.26 -15.44
CA ARG A 241 -9.25 8.65 -15.54
C ARG A 241 -10.13 7.55 -16.12
N SER A 242 -9.65 6.83 -17.14
CA SER A 242 -10.37 5.69 -17.71
C SER A 242 -10.59 4.59 -16.66
N LEU A 243 -9.52 4.22 -15.95
CA LEU A 243 -9.59 3.20 -14.89
C LEU A 243 -10.40 3.68 -13.67
N GLU A 244 -10.33 4.96 -13.32
CA GLU A 244 -11.19 5.52 -12.28
C GLU A 244 -12.67 5.37 -12.66
N LYS A 245 -13.04 5.76 -13.88
CA LYS A 245 -14.41 5.67 -14.38
C LYS A 245 -14.90 4.23 -14.40
N GLU A 246 -14.08 3.32 -14.92
CA GLU A 246 -14.44 1.92 -15.13
C GLU A 246 -14.50 1.12 -13.83
N TYR A 247 -13.65 1.43 -12.83
CA TYR A 247 -13.55 0.61 -11.64
C TYR A 247 -14.07 1.29 -10.39
N LEU A 248 -14.21 2.62 -10.29
CA LEU A 248 -14.69 3.27 -9.06
C LEU A 248 -16.15 3.69 -9.09
N TYR A 249 -16.68 4.04 -10.26
CA TYR A 249 -18.06 4.54 -10.42
C TYR A 249 -19.00 3.55 -11.13
N SER A 250 -18.52 2.35 -11.44
CA SER A 250 -19.29 1.24 -12.03
C SER A 250 -19.99 0.39 -10.97
#